data_AF-A0A3A9TL31-F1
#
_entry.id   AF-A0A3A9TL31-F1
#
_cell.length_a   1.000
_cell.length_b   1.000
_cell.length_c   1.000
_cell.angle_alpha   90.00
_cell.angle_beta   90.00
_cell.angle_gamma   90.00
#
_symmetry.space_group_name_H-M   'P 1'
#
loop_
_entity.id
_entity.type
_entity.pdbx_description
1 polymer ?
#
loop_
_entity_poly.entity_id
_entity_poly.type
_entity_poly.pdbx_seq_one_letter_code
_entity_poly.pdbx_strand_id
1 'polypeptide(L)'
;MIVHNRGIPYSGTYSALRSERKSGGFPYSYKVSGYGNTSNKGSLFEFASVTITEHMLVDKYGTAITNGPSIRKRTAGCKEAAEWSGSDEFAVKNTSLPSVYEQLKDNKQYYYHGRNVTDYELLQIAVSAGKVTVTDDDSPKEAYRKVNDAFEVLVKQEAMPKYPGSSTMYSEDGKYTFTTDESGRVRMNLIQDYEVGASLEDISNWIMSGTPNRNIETRYLDYLRRVDPDLYNRAQEIGKEVRINGLMEDLHEQGILSDKQSYYDMGLLGMMFGRTSESMRCLLGECKKSGNYLTLLMIYEDEGSNSLRALRERQLDETSGGLI
;
A
#
# COMPACT_ATOMS: atom_id res chain seq x y z
N MET A 1 -7.99 32.30 -30.14
CA MET A 1 -8.40 33.59 -29.54
C MET A 1 -7.14 34.45 -29.41
N ILE A 2 -7.17 35.66 -29.97
CA ILE A 2 -6.08 36.64 -29.89
C ILE A 2 -5.99 37.14 -28.45
N VAL A 3 -4.84 36.99 -27.79
CA VAL A 3 -4.64 37.44 -26.41
C VAL A 3 -3.92 38.79 -26.43
N HIS A 4 -4.68 39.86 -26.20
CA HIS A 4 -4.12 41.17 -25.88
C HIS A 4 -3.70 41.23 -24.41
N ASN A 5 -2.49 41.74 -24.24
CA ASN A 5 -1.83 42.09 -22.99
C ASN A 5 -2.68 43.06 -22.14
N ARG A 6 -3.09 42.62 -20.94
CA ARG A 6 -3.16 43.35 -19.65
C ARG A 6 -3.84 42.44 -18.63
N GLY A 7 -3.26 42.33 -17.44
CA GLY A 7 -3.64 41.37 -16.40
C GLY A 7 -5.14 41.33 -16.12
N ILE A 8 -5.70 40.12 -16.13
CA ILE A 8 -7.10 39.84 -15.84
C ILE A 8 -7.12 38.95 -14.59
N PRO A 9 -7.79 39.35 -13.49
CA PRO A 9 -8.15 38.41 -12.45
C PRO A 9 -9.10 37.38 -13.06
N TYR A 10 -8.68 36.12 -13.12
CA TYR A 10 -9.51 35.07 -13.73
C TYR A 10 -10.35 34.34 -12.68
N SER A 11 -11.62 34.11 -13.02
CA SER A 11 -12.46 33.05 -12.50
C SER A 11 -13.05 32.37 -13.74
N GLY A 12 -12.66 31.14 -14.03
CA GLY A 12 -13.08 30.50 -15.27
C GLY A 12 -12.50 29.12 -15.52
N THR A 13 -13.23 28.32 -16.30
CA THR A 13 -12.78 27.01 -16.80
C THR A 13 -11.92 27.23 -18.05
N TYR A 14 -10.63 26.90 -18.00
CA TYR A 14 -9.73 27.02 -19.14
C TYR A 14 -9.57 25.71 -19.89
N SER A 15 -9.98 25.64 -21.14
CA SER A 15 -9.54 24.58 -22.05
C SER A 15 -8.37 25.12 -22.89
N ALA A 16 -7.11 24.71 -22.65
CA ALA A 16 -6.08 24.89 -23.69
C ALA A 16 -5.92 23.62 -24.50
N LEU A 17 -6.30 23.76 -25.76
CA LEU A 17 -5.94 22.85 -26.82
C LEU A 17 -4.45 23.06 -27.13
N ARG A 18 -3.64 22.01 -26.97
CA ARG A 18 -2.26 22.01 -27.48
C ARG A 18 -2.30 22.08 -29.02
N SER A 19 -1.65 23.08 -29.61
CA SER A 19 -1.21 22.98 -31.01
C SER A 19 0.15 22.31 -31.06
N GLU A 20 0.24 21.22 -31.80
CA GLU A 20 1.39 20.33 -31.93
C GLU A 20 2.74 21.03 -32.06
N ARG A 21 3.71 20.60 -31.24
CA ARG A 21 5.04 20.19 -31.74
C ARG A 21 5.52 18.97 -30.95
N LYS A 22 5.90 17.93 -31.70
CA LYS A 22 6.34 16.57 -31.33
C LYS A 22 5.21 15.56 -31.09
N SER A 23 4.81 14.97 -32.23
CA SER A 23 4.28 13.61 -32.46
C SER A 23 3.54 12.92 -31.30
N GLY A 24 2.21 12.92 -31.37
CA GLY A 24 1.36 11.90 -30.74
C GLY A 24 0.36 12.35 -29.68
N GLY A 25 0.22 13.65 -29.38
CA GLY A 25 -0.66 14.12 -28.29
C GLY A 25 -1.98 14.71 -28.78
N PHE A 26 -3.10 14.06 -28.45
CA PHE A 26 -4.45 14.63 -28.61
C PHE A 26 -4.67 15.79 -27.60
N PRO A 27 -5.43 16.84 -27.95
CA PRO A 27 -5.62 17.99 -27.06
C PRO A 27 -6.56 17.64 -25.89
N TYR A 28 -6.19 18.06 -24.67
CA TYR A 28 -6.97 17.90 -23.45
C TYR A 28 -7.58 19.26 -23.03
N SER A 29 -8.84 19.26 -22.59
CA SER A 29 -9.47 20.40 -21.91
C SER A 29 -9.22 20.30 -20.41
N TYR A 30 -8.84 21.37 -19.72
CA TYR A 30 -8.72 21.39 -18.26
C TYR A 30 -9.82 22.23 -17.61
N LYS A 31 -9.99 22.09 -16.29
CA LYS A 31 -10.76 23.02 -15.47
C LYS A 31 -9.91 23.40 -14.27
N VAL A 32 -9.22 24.53 -14.38
CA VAL A 32 -8.47 25.12 -13.26
C VAL A 32 -9.37 26.15 -12.62
N SER A 33 -9.72 25.98 -11.34
CA SER A 33 -10.57 26.91 -10.60
C SER A 33 -9.69 27.72 -9.65
N GLY A 34 -9.19 28.88 -10.07
CA GLY A 34 -8.16 29.59 -9.32
C GLY A 34 -8.31 31.10 -9.33
N TYR A 35 -7.56 31.77 -8.47
CA TYR A 35 -7.28 33.20 -8.55
C TYR A 35 -5.81 33.38 -8.96
N GLY A 36 -5.53 34.16 -10.00
CA GLY A 36 -4.16 34.45 -10.42
C GLY A 36 -4.07 35.33 -11.65
N ASN A 37 -2.85 35.76 -12.00
CA ASN A 37 -2.56 36.55 -13.19
C ASN A 37 -1.61 35.77 -14.12
N THR A 38 -1.91 35.67 -15.41
CA THR A 38 -1.13 34.89 -16.39
C THR A 38 0.22 35.53 -16.75
N SER A 39 0.58 36.67 -16.13
CA SER A 39 1.87 37.31 -16.30
C SER A 39 2.92 36.69 -15.37
N ASN A 40 3.55 35.65 -15.88
CA ASN A 40 4.77 35.07 -15.35
C ASN A 40 5.87 36.16 -15.27
N LYS A 41 6.14 36.72 -14.07
CA LYS A 41 7.38 37.45 -13.67
C LYS A 41 7.26 37.96 -12.23
N GLY A 42 7.54 37.11 -11.25
CA GLY A 42 7.66 37.51 -9.84
C GLY A 42 6.36 37.33 -9.06
N SER A 43 6.13 36.13 -8.56
CA SER A 43 4.94 35.83 -7.73
C SER A 43 5.02 36.50 -6.35
N LEU A 44 3.90 37.07 -5.90
CA LEU A 44 3.65 37.59 -4.54
C LEU A 44 2.54 36.78 -3.78
N PHE A 45 2.16 35.60 -4.29
CA PHE A 45 0.98 34.74 -3.99
C PHE A 45 -0.38 35.25 -4.51
N GLU A 46 -1.00 34.47 -5.40
CA GLU A 46 -2.46 34.36 -5.66
C GLU A 46 -2.71 32.86 -5.99
N PHE A 47 -3.57 32.17 -5.24
CA PHE A 47 -3.68 30.71 -5.28
C PHE A 47 -4.66 30.24 -6.36
N ALA A 48 -4.18 29.37 -7.25
CA ALA A 48 -5.06 28.62 -8.14
C ALA A 48 -5.38 27.26 -7.52
N SER A 49 -6.64 27.00 -7.16
CA SER A 49 -7.04 25.64 -6.80
C SER A 49 -7.15 24.81 -8.10
N VAL A 50 -6.26 23.84 -8.28
CA VAL A 50 -6.31 22.98 -9.45
C VAL A 50 -7.26 21.82 -9.14
N THR A 51 -8.46 21.85 -9.71
CA THR A 51 -9.39 20.73 -9.60
C THR A 51 -9.04 19.68 -10.65
N ILE A 52 -8.64 18.49 -10.19
CA ILE A 52 -8.46 17.34 -11.07
C ILE A 52 -9.83 16.74 -11.35
N THR A 53 -10.16 16.60 -12.63
CA THR A 53 -11.41 16.00 -13.10
C THR A 53 -11.17 14.56 -13.52
N GLU A 54 -12.24 13.76 -13.51
CA GLU A 54 -12.16 12.34 -13.90
C GLU A 54 -11.64 12.16 -15.33
N HIS A 55 -11.99 13.06 -16.26
CA HIS A 55 -11.48 12.98 -17.63
C HIS A 55 -9.96 13.21 -17.70
N MET A 56 -9.39 14.09 -16.87
CA MET A 56 -7.92 14.26 -16.81
C MET A 56 -7.21 13.00 -16.31
N LEU A 57 -7.84 12.26 -15.40
CA LEU A 57 -7.33 10.97 -14.94
C LEU A 57 -7.44 9.91 -16.05
N VAL A 58 -8.55 9.87 -16.79
CA VAL A 58 -8.71 9.03 -17.98
C VAL A 58 -7.67 9.35 -19.04
N ASP A 59 -7.42 10.62 -19.31
CA ASP A 59 -6.49 11.04 -20.36
C ASP A 59 -5.04 10.68 -20.02
N LYS A 60 -4.64 10.86 -18.76
CA LYS A 60 -3.27 10.56 -18.31
C LYS A 60 -3.02 9.05 -18.16
N TYR A 61 -3.94 8.35 -17.50
CA TYR A 61 -3.72 6.96 -17.07
C TYR A 61 -4.45 5.93 -17.93
N GLY A 62 -5.31 6.38 -18.85
CA GLY A 62 -6.13 5.51 -19.68
C GLY A 62 -7.19 4.74 -18.91
N THR A 63 -7.76 3.75 -19.60
CA THR A 63 -8.77 2.81 -19.08
C THR A 63 -8.34 1.35 -19.22
N ALA A 64 -7.16 1.09 -19.78
CA ALA A 64 -6.65 -0.27 -19.94
C ALA A 64 -6.26 -0.85 -18.58
N ILE A 65 -6.60 -2.12 -18.36
CA ILE A 65 -6.12 -2.85 -17.18
C ILE A 65 -4.62 -3.08 -17.34
N THR A 66 -3.85 -2.64 -16.36
CA THR A 66 -2.38 -2.76 -16.28
C THR A 66 -2.00 -3.10 -14.84
N ASN A 67 -1.34 -4.24 -14.65
CA ASN A 67 -0.94 -4.70 -13.31
C ASN A 67 0.49 -4.28 -12.96
N GLY A 68 0.97 -3.11 -13.40
CA GLY A 68 2.32 -2.61 -13.11
C GLY A 68 3.48 -3.61 -13.33
N PRO A 69 4.71 -3.26 -12.91
CA PRO A 69 5.79 -4.23 -12.77
C PRO A 69 5.69 -4.97 -11.42
N SER A 70 6.04 -6.26 -11.43
CA SER A 70 6.21 -7.03 -10.19
C SER A 70 7.53 -6.69 -9.49
N ILE A 71 7.46 -6.49 -8.19
CA ILE A 71 8.60 -6.27 -7.27
C ILE A 71 8.96 -7.58 -6.57
N ARG A 72 7.99 -8.43 -6.22
CA ARG A 72 8.19 -9.69 -5.51
C ARG A 72 7.31 -10.80 -6.05
N LYS A 73 7.88 -11.99 -6.20
CA LYS A 73 7.12 -13.19 -6.59
C LYS A 73 6.27 -13.78 -5.46
N ARG A 74 6.58 -13.44 -4.21
CA ARG A 74 5.91 -13.94 -3.00
C ARG A 74 5.94 -12.86 -1.93
N THR A 75 4.87 -12.85 -1.13
CA THR A 75 4.73 -12.01 0.05
C THR A 75 5.79 -12.37 1.07
N ALA A 76 6.51 -11.36 1.55
CA ALA A 76 7.47 -11.57 2.62
C ALA A 76 6.76 -11.66 3.96
N GLY A 77 7.30 -12.53 4.82
CA GLY A 77 6.94 -12.56 6.22
C GLY A 77 7.54 -11.42 7.02
N CYS A 78 7.35 -11.48 8.32
CA CYS A 78 7.92 -10.48 9.23
C CYS A 78 9.43 -10.67 9.49
N LYS A 79 10.00 -11.83 9.13
CA LYS A 79 11.42 -12.16 9.33
C LYS A 79 12.03 -12.76 8.07
N GLU A 80 13.34 -12.56 7.91
CA GLU A 80 14.08 -13.27 6.87
C GLU A 80 14.25 -14.75 7.24
N ALA A 81 14.45 -15.62 6.24
CA ALA A 81 14.51 -17.07 6.48
C ALA A 81 15.59 -17.52 7.46
N ALA A 82 16.69 -16.75 7.56
CA ALA A 82 17.77 -17.00 8.50
C ALA A 82 17.43 -16.62 9.96
N GLU A 83 16.36 -15.86 10.17
CA GLU A 83 15.93 -15.31 11.47
C GLU A 83 14.67 -15.99 12.00
N TRP A 84 14.10 -16.92 11.23
CA TRP A 84 12.94 -17.70 11.62
C TRP A 84 13.16 -18.41 12.96
N SER A 85 12.17 -18.35 13.85
CA SER A 85 12.19 -19.03 15.13
C SER A 85 12.10 -20.54 14.89
N GLY A 86 13.25 -21.20 14.72
CA GLY A 86 13.35 -22.61 14.38
C GLY A 86 13.68 -23.50 15.56
N SER A 87 13.17 -24.73 15.50
CA SER A 87 13.68 -25.85 16.30
C SER A 87 14.76 -26.55 15.49
N ASP A 88 15.82 -27.04 16.13
CA ASP A 88 16.84 -27.85 15.47
C ASP A 88 16.18 -29.04 14.75
N GLU A 89 16.32 -29.14 13.42
CA GLU A 89 15.73 -30.22 12.63
C GLU A 89 16.10 -31.60 13.16
N PHE A 90 17.31 -31.73 13.72
CA PHE A 90 17.75 -32.95 14.37
C PHE A 90 16.97 -33.23 15.66
N ALA A 91 16.73 -32.21 16.49
CA ALA A 91 15.90 -32.33 17.69
C ALA A 91 14.44 -32.66 17.35
N VAL A 92 13.88 -32.05 16.30
CA VAL A 92 12.51 -32.35 15.82
C VAL A 92 12.40 -33.82 15.43
N LYS A 93 13.30 -34.33 14.59
CA LYS A 93 13.27 -35.74 14.13
C LYS A 93 13.42 -36.75 15.26
N ASN A 94 14.16 -36.41 16.31
CA ASN A 94 14.36 -37.26 17.48
C ASN A 94 13.24 -37.12 18.53
N THR A 95 12.32 -36.18 18.37
CA THR A 95 11.18 -36.00 19.28
C THR A 95 10.08 -36.99 18.91
N SER A 96 9.94 -38.10 19.65
CA SER A 96 8.83 -39.02 19.46
C SER A 96 7.60 -38.53 20.19
N LEU A 97 6.47 -38.43 19.49
CA LEU A 97 5.17 -38.19 20.13
C LEU A 97 4.50 -39.51 20.55
N PRO A 98 3.63 -39.52 21.57
CA PRO A 98 2.83 -40.67 21.96
C PRO A 98 2.01 -41.28 20.81
N SER A 99 1.66 -42.56 20.93
CA SER A 99 0.94 -43.30 19.87
C SER A 99 -0.42 -42.71 19.49
N VAL A 100 -1.11 -42.03 20.41
CA VAL A 100 -2.39 -41.37 20.15
C VAL A 100 -2.29 -40.26 19.09
N TYR A 101 -1.09 -39.73 18.86
CA TYR A 101 -0.83 -38.69 17.86
C TYR A 101 -0.57 -39.24 16.46
N GLU A 102 -0.32 -40.54 16.30
CA GLU A 102 0.01 -41.15 14.99
C GLU A 102 -1.05 -40.85 13.90
N GLN A 103 -2.32 -40.74 14.28
CA GLN A 103 -3.42 -40.35 13.40
C GLN A 103 -3.25 -38.97 12.75
N LEU A 104 -2.39 -38.10 13.30
CA LEU A 104 -2.13 -36.75 12.78
C LEU A 104 -1.14 -36.71 11.62
N LYS A 105 -0.48 -37.83 11.29
CA LYS A 105 0.53 -37.89 10.21
C LYS A 105 -0.05 -37.73 8.82
N ASP A 106 -1.33 -38.03 8.65
CA ASP A 106 -1.99 -37.99 7.35
C ASP A 106 -2.59 -36.60 7.03
N ASN A 107 -2.76 -35.74 8.03
CA ASN A 107 -3.38 -34.42 7.88
C ASN A 107 -2.35 -33.35 7.55
N LYS A 108 -2.47 -32.72 6.38
CA LYS A 108 -1.59 -31.65 5.87
C LYS A 108 -2.28 -30.29 5.84
N GLN A 109 -2.57 -29.74 7.01
CA GLN A 109 -3.41 -28.54 7.17
C GLN A 109 -2.62 -27.24 7.22
N TYR A 110 -1.39 -27.25 7.72
CA TYR A 110 -0.67 -26.03 8.09
C TYR A 110 0.53 -25.75 7.19
N TYR A 111 0.85 -24.46 7.03
CA TYR A 111 2.13 -24.00 6.52
C TYR A 111 3.01 -23.58 7.69
N TYR A 112 4.28 -23.97 7.64
CA TYR A 112 5.27 -23.51 8.59
C TYR A 112 6.61 -23.36 7.85
N HIS A 113 7.24 -22.20 7.99
CA HIS A 113 8.53 -21.88 7.37
C HIS A 113 8.59 -22.21 5.88
N GLY A 114 7.53 -21.83 5.15
CA GLY A 114 7.46 -21.92 3.69
C GLY A 114 7.12 -23.30 3.11
N ARG A 115 6.89 -24.33 3.92
CA ARG A 115 6.42 -25.66 3.48
C ARG A 115 5.10 -26.03 4.13
N ASN A 116 4.36 -26.92 3.47
CA ASN A 116 3.20 -27.55 4.08
C ASN A 116 3.68 -28.65 5.04
N VAL A 117 3.16 -28.64 6.26
CA VAL A 117 3.50 -29.57 7.34
C VAL A 117 2.26 -30.31 7.81
N THR A 118 2.47 -31.54 8.26
CA THR A 118 1.41 -32.31 8.88
C THR A 118 1.07 -31.78 10.27
N ASP A 119 -0.14 -32.10 10.76
CA ASP A 119 -0.54 -31.81 12.15
C ASP A 119 0.45 -32.45 13.14
N TYR A 120 0.93 -33.66 12.83
CA TYR A 120 1.96 -34.35 13.61
C TYR A 120 3.29 -33.58 13.62
N GLU A 121 3.79 -33.19 12.45
CA GLU A 121 5.06 -32.44 12.35
C GLU A 121 4.97 -31.10 13.08
N LEU A 122 3.86 -30.36 12.96
CA LEU A 122 3.69 -29.08 13.64
C LEU A 122 3.75 -29.25 15.16
N LEU A 123 3.04 -30.25 15.70
CA LEU A 123 3.08 -30.56 17.13
C LEU A 123 4.46 -31.04 17.56
N GLN A 124 5.12 -31.88 16.76
CA GLN A 124 6.48 -32.36 17.03
C GLN A 124 7.47 -31.20 17.14
N ILE A 125 7.37 -30.21 16.25
CA ILE A 125 8.18 -28.99 16.31
C ILE A 125 7.91 -28.24 17.62
N ALA A 126 6.64 -28.01 17.96
CA ALA A 126 6.28 -27.27 19.19
C ALA A 126 6.75 -27.98 20.47
N VAL A 127 6.67 -29.31 20.52
CA VAL A 127 7.16 -30.12 21.64
C VAL A 127 8.68 -30.08 21.71
N SER A 128 9.38 -30.21 20.58
CA SER A 128 10.84 -30.13 20.53
C SER A 128 11.38 -28.75 20.95
N ALA A 129 10.61 -27.69 20.69
CA ALA A 129 10.87 -26.33 21.14
C ALA A 129 10.54 -26.10 22.63
N GLY A 130 9.94 -27.09 23.31
CA GLY A 130 9.47 -26.95 24.69
C GLY A 130 8.27 -26.02 24.86
N LYS A 131 7.57 -25.67 23.77
CA LYS A 131 6.43 -24.74 23.78
C LYS A 131 5.09 -25.43 24.06
N VAL A 132 4.99 -26.73 23.79
CA VAL A 132 3.80 -27.57 24.06
C VAL A 132 4.22 -28.86 24.74
N THR A 133 3.40 -29.37 25.66
CA THR A 133 3.63 -30.65 26.34
C THR A 133 2.60 -31.69 25.90
N VAL A 134 3.03 -32.93 25.75
CA VAL A 134 2.20 -34.08 25.35
C VAL A 134 2.31 -35.20 26.40
N THR A 135 1.24 -35.98 26.58
CA THR A 135 1.17 -37.11 27.52
C THR A 135 0.54 -38.33 26.85
N ASP A 136 0.82 -39.53 27.36
CA ASP A 136 0.23 -40.77 26.85
C ASP A 136 -1.29 -40.87 27.14
N ASP A 137 -1.76 -40.15 28.17
CA ASP A 137 -3.17 -40.13 28.57
C ASP A 137 -4.05 -39.19 27.73
N ASP A 138 -3.47 -38.42 26.81
CA ASP A 138 -4.24 -37.50 25.97
C ASP A 138 -5.25 -38.27 25.10
N SER A 139 -6.49 -37.79 25.10
CA SER A 139 -7.52 -38.30 24.19
C SER A 139 -7.30 -37.81 22.75
N PRO A 140 -7.91 -38.47 21.74
CA PRO A 140 -7.87 -37.97 20.36
C PRO A 140 -8.34 -36.51 20.22
N LYS A 141 -9.32 -36.08 21.02
CA LYS A 141 -9.81 -34.70 21.03
C LYS A 141 -8.75 -33.73 21.57
N GLU A 142 -8.03 -34.13 22.61
CA GLU A 142 -6.92 -33.33 23.16
C GLU A 142 -5.76 -33.25 22.18
N ALA A 143 -5.50 -34.31 21.40
CA ALA A 143 -4.48 -34.29 20.37
C ALA A 143 -4.72 -33.16 19.36
N TYR A 144 -5.93 -33.05 18.81
CA TYR A 144 -6.29 -31.94 17.91
C TYR A 144 -6.24 -30.56 18.59
N ARG A 145 -6.58 -30.47 19.88
CA ARG A 145 -6.44 -29.22 20.64
C ARG A 145 -4.97 -28.81 20.73
N LYS A 146 -4.07 -29.75 21.03
CA LYS A 146 -2.63 -29.46 21.13
C LYS A 146 -1.99 -29.06 19.80
N VAL A 147 -2.52 -29.54 18.67
CA VAL A 147 -2.12 -29.04 17.35
C VAL A 147 -2.48 -27.57 17.19
N ASN A 148 -3.67 -27.15 17.63
CA ASN A 148 -4.05 -25.74 17.61
C ASN A 148 -3.17 -24.91 18.57
N ASP A 149 -2.86 -25.44 19.75
CA ASP A 149 -1.94 -24.79 20.69
C ASP A 149 -0.53 -24.64 20.06
N ALA A 150 -0.06 -25.67 19.34
CA ALA A 150 1.19 -25.62 18.58
C ALA A 150 1.18 -24.54 17.49
N PHE A 151 0.10 -24.45 16.70
CA PHE A 151 -0.05 -23.38 15.71
C PHE A 151 -0.05 -21.98 16.36
N GLU A 152 -0.76 -21.83 17.49
CA GLU A 152 -0.83 -20.57 18.23
C GLU A 152 0.57 -20.11 18.65
N VAL A 153 1.37 -20.97 19.29
CA VAL A 153 2.68 -20.60 19.86
C VAL A 153 3.83 -20.56 18.84
N LEU A 154 3.69 -21.25 17.70
CA LEU A 154 4.72 -21.28 16.65
C LEU A 154 4.49 -20.24 15.55
N VAL A 155 3.23 -19.92 15.24
CA VAL A 155 2.90 -19.08 14.08
C VAL A 155 2.24 -17.78 14.52
N LYS A 156 1.17 -17.85 15.32
CA LYS A 156 0.36 -16.67 15.62
C LYS A 156 1.01 -15.76 16.66
N GLN A 157 1.60 -16.30 17.73
CA GLN A 157 2.29 -15.51 18.76
C GLN A 157 3.63 -14.94 18.27
N GLU A 158 4.26 -15.58 17.30
CA GLU A 158 5.49 -15.10 16.64
C GLU A 158 5.18 -14.10 15.51
N ALA A 159 3.90 -13.90 15.17
CA ALA A 159 3.52 -12.97 14.13
C ALA A 159 3.84 -11.53 14.56
N MET A 160 4.24 -10.70 13.61
CA MET A 160 4.62 -9.30 13.87
C MET A 160 4.10 -8.38 12.76
N PRO A 161 3.86 -7.09 13.06
CA PRO A 161 3.50 -6.14 12.01
C PRO A 161 4.73 -5.88 11.14
N LYS A 162 4.54 -5.90 9.82
CA LYS A 162 5.63 -5.64 8.86
C LYS A 162 5.79 -4.16 8.53
N TYR A 163 4.70 -3.40 8.66
CA TYR A 163 4.66 -1.98 8.30
C TYR A 163 4.42 -1.13 9.54
N PRO A 164 5.05 0.06 9.63
CA PRO A 164 4.83 0.98 10.75
C PRO A 164 3.34 1.27 10.94
N GLY A 165 2.82 1.20 12.17
CA GLY A 165 1.41 1.52 12.45
C GLY A 165 0.37 0.52 11.90
N SER A 166 0.79 -0.62 11.33
CA SER A 166 -0.13 -1.69 10.92
C SER A 166 -0.58 -2.51 12.13
N SER A 167 -1.88 -2.80 12.20
CA SER A 167 -2.46 -3.77 13.13
C SER A 167 -2.45 -5.20 12.56
N THR A 168 -2.32 -5.33 11.24
CA THR A 168 -2.17 -6.63 10.57
C THR A 168 -0.81 -7.25 10.90
N MET A 169 -0.86 -8.45 11.48
CA MET A 169 0.32 -9.23 11.89
C MET A 169 0.62 -10.30 10.83
N TYR A 170 1.90 -10.50 10.53
CA TYR A 170 2.36 -11.47 9.55
C TYR A 170 3.08 -12.63 10.24
N SER A 171 2.85 -13.86 9.79
CA SER A 171 3.72 -14.97 10.17
C SER A 171 5.15 -14.72 9.69
N GLU A 172 6.13 -15.36 10.35
CA GLU A 172 7.56 -15.22 10.02
C GLU A 172 7.88 -15.49 8.55
N ASP A 173 7.17 -16.44 7.95
CA ASP A 173 7.37 -16.87 6.57
C ASP A 173 6.42 -16.18 5.58
N GLY A 174 5.51 -15.33 6.05
CA GLY A 174 4.55 -14.60 5.21
C GLY A 174 3.51 -15.50 4.55
N LYS A 175 3.14 -16.63 5.18
CA LYS A 175 2.01 -17.46 4.74
C LYS A 175 0.70 -17.07 5.39
N TYR A 176 0.72 -16.46 6.56
CA TYR A 176 -0.48 -16.06 7.26
C TYR A 176 -0.47 -14.57 7.57
N THR A 177 -1.65 -13.97 7.48
CA THR A 177 -1.94 -12.71 8.16
C THR A 177 -2.97 -12.93 9.26
N PHE A 178 -2.82 -12.16 10.33
CA PHE A 178 -3.76 -12.11 11.44
C PHE A 178 -4.24 -10.67 11.60
N THR A 179 -5.54 -10.50 11.52
CA THR A 179 -6.22 -9.19 11.56
C THR A 179 -7.21 -9.22 12.71
N THR A 180 -7.28 -8.17 13.52
CA THR A 180 -8.23 -8.08 14.61
C THR A 180 -9.38 -7.19 14.18
N ASP A 181 -10.61 -7.71 14.22
CA ASP A 181 -11.79 -6.90 13.92
C ASP A 181 -12.16 -5.96 15.08
N GLU A 182 -13.13 -5.07 14.86
CA GLU A 182 -13.61 -4.12 15.86
C GLU A 182 -14.17 -4.79 17.14
N SER A 183 -14.55 -6.07 17.06
CA SER A 183 -15.02 -6.86 18.20
C SER A 183 -13.89 -7.53 18.99
N GLY A 184 -12.64 -7.35 18.55
CA GLY A 184 -11.46 -8.00 19.13
C GLY A 184 -11.25 -9.43 18.65
N ARG A 185 -12.02 -9.92 17.66
CA ARG A 185 -11.83 -11.27 17.12
C ARG A 185 -10.69 -11.26 16.11
N VAL A 186 -9.77 -12.20 16.29
CA VAL A 186 -8.68 -12.40 15.34
C VAL A 186 -9.16 -13.25 14.17
N ARG A 187 -9.10 -12.66 12.98
CA ARG A 187 -9.30 -13.33 11.70
C ARG A 187 -7.94 -13.69 11.11
N MET A 188 -7.77 -14.99 10.84
CA MET A 188 -6.62 -15.52 10.12
C MET A 188 -6.92 -15.59 8.62
N ASN A 189 -5.96 -15.17 7.79
CA ASN A 189 -6.03 -15.38 6.35
C ASN A 189 -4.77 -16.10 5.86
N LEU A 190 -4.95 -17.05 4.94
CA LEU A 190 -3.85 -17.68 4.21
C LEU A 190 -3.50 -16.80 2.99
N ILE A 191 -2.20 -16.53 2.81
CA ILE A 191 -1.66 -15.81 1.67
C ILE A 191 -1.48 -16.79 0.49
N GLN A 192 -2.21 -16.55 -0.59
CA GLN A 192 -2.35 -17.38 -1.78
C GLN A 192 -1.75 -16.74 -3.04
N ASP A 193 -0.55 -16.15 -2.92
CA ASP A 193 0.10 -15.40 -4.01
C ASP A 193 0.18 -16.17 -5.33
N TYR A 194 0.36 -17.49 -5.27
CA TYR A 194 0.43 -18.34 -6.47
C TYR A 194 -0.91 -18.43 -7.21
N GLU A 195 -2.02 -18.57 -6.47
CA GLU A 195 -3.37 -18.64 -7.05
C GLU A 195 -3.79 -17.28 -7.62
N VAL A 196 -3.39 -16.21 -6.94
CA VAL A 196 -3.69 -14.83 -7.34
C VAL A 196 -2.79 -14.38 -8.49
N GLY A 197 -1.53 -14.83 -8.51
CA GLY A 197 -0.50 -14.45 -9.47
C GLY A 197 0.24 -13.16 -9.10
N ALA A 198 0.15 -12.69 -7.85
CA ALA A 198 0.80 -11.48 -7.36
C ALA A 198 0.98 -11.54 -5.84
N SER A 199 2.05 -10.93 -5.32
CA SER A 199 2.22 -10.76 -3.87
C SER A 199 1.42 -9.57 -3.32
N LEU A 200 1.25 -9.51 -2.01
CA LEU A 200 0.61 -8.34 -1.38
C LEU A 200 1.41 -7.05 -1.61
N GLU A 201 2.74 -7.13 -1.63
CA GLU A 201 3.62 -6.00 -1.95
C GLU A 201 3.51 -5.57 -3.41
N ASP A 202 3.37 -6.50 -4.35
CA ASP A 202 3.14 -6.15 -5.75
C ASP A 202 1.85 -5.35 -5.91
N ILE A 203 0.76 -5.86 -5.34
CA ILE A 203 -0.55 -5.22 -5.42
C ILE A 203 -0.54 -3.85 -4.75
N SER A 204 0.04 -3.73 -3.55
CA SER A 204 0.15 -2.45 -2.85
C SER A 204 1.05 -1.48 -3.60
N ASN A 205 2.14 -1.94 -4.20
CA ASN A 205 3.03 -1.14 -5.04
C ASN A 205 2.30 -0.58 -6.27
N TRP A 206 1.46 -1.36 -6.93
CA TRP A 206 0.66 -0.89 -8.06
C TRP A 206 -0.32 0.21 -7.62
N ILE A 207 -1.00 0.04 -6.49
CA ILE A 207 -1.88 1.07 -5.94
C ILE A 207 -1.07 2.34 -5.61
N MET A 208 0.04 2.21 -4.86
CA MET A 208 0.89 3.33 -4.42
C MET A 208 1.57 4.07 -5.56
N SER A 209 1.81 3.42 -6.69
CA SER A 209 2.35 4.08 -7.90
C SER A 209 1.43 5.18 -8.46
N GLY A 210 0.20 5.26 -7.96
CA GLY A 210 -0.83 6.13 -8.51
C GLY A 210 -1.52 5.51 -9.71
N THR A 211 -1.45 4.20 -9.91
CA THR A 211 -2.27 3.49 -10.90
C THR A 211 -3.75 3.52 -10.47
N PRO A 212 -4.70 3.86 -11.34
CA PRO A 212 -6.12 3.88 -10.96
C PRO A 212 -6.62 2.49 -10.58
N ASN A 213 -7.47 2.40 -9.56
CA ASN A 213 -8.03 1.11 -9.14
C ASN A 213 -8.76 0.41 -10.29
N ARG A 214 -9.44 1.16 -11.17
CA ARG A 214 -10.09 0.58 -12.36
C ARG A 214 -9.11 -0.05 -13.36
N ASN A 215 -7.84 0.36 -13.30
CA ASN A 215 -6.77 -0.19 -14.14
C ASN A 215 -6.09 -1.38 -13.45
N ILE A 216 -6.44 -1.72 -12.21
CA ILE A 216 -5.94 -2.90 -11.50
C ILE A 216 -7.06 -3.93 -11.48
N GLU A 217 -6.75 -5.20 -11.76
CA GLU A 217 -7.80 -6.22 -11.72
C GLU A 217 -8.46 -6.30 -10.34
N THR A 218 -9.80 -6.32 -10.32
CA THR A 218 -10.59 -6.30 -9.09
C THR A 218 -10.21 -7.42 -8.12
N ARG A 219 -9.85 -8.61 -8.64
CA ARG A 219 -9.39 -9.73 -7.82
C ARG A 219 -8.17 -9.40 -6.95
N TYR A 220 -7.25 -8.56 -7.45
CA TYR A 220 -6.07 -8.15 -6.69
C TYR A 220 -6.45 -7.21 -5.55
N LEU A 221 -7.32 -6.23 -5.85
CA LEU A 221 -7.82 -5.28 -4.86
C LEU A 221 -8.59 -6.00 -3.75
N ASP A 222 -9.48 -6.94 -4.12
CA ASP A 222 -10.25 -7.73 -3.16
C ASP A 222 -9.37 -8.65 -2.33
N TYR A 223 -8.36 -9.28 -2.96
CA TYR A 223 -7.41 -10.13 -2.27
C TYR A 223 -6.62 -9.33 -1.22
N LEU A 224 -6.01 -8.20 -1.61
CA LEU A 224 -5.26 -7.37 -0.68
C LEU A 224 -6.16 -6.84 0.44
N ARG A 225 -7.35 -6.29 0.11
CA ARG A 225 -8.31 -5.77 1.09
C ARG A 225 -8.75 -6.82 2.12
N ARG A 226 -8.89 -8.08 1.70
CA ARG A 226 -9.30 -9.18 2.58
C ARG A 226 -8.16 -9.63 3.50
N VAL A 227 -6.95 -9.72 2.95
CA VAL A 227 -5.80 -10.34 3.63
C VAL A 227 -5.05 -9.33 4.50
N ASP A 228 -4.89 -8.10 4.02
CA ASP A 228 -4.27 -6.99 4.74
C ASP A 228 -5.02 -5.67 4.46
N PRO A 229 -6.10 -5.40 5.23
CA PRO A 229 -6.88 -4.19 5.06
C PRO A 229 -6.09 -2.91 5.39
N ASP A 230 -5.11 -2.98 6.31
CA ASP A 230 -4.29 -1.82 6.68
C ASP A 230 -3.37 -1.42 5.54
N LEU A 231 -2.68 -2.39 4.93
CA LEU A 231 -1.86 -2.18 3.75
C LEU A 231 -2.72 -1.71 2.58
N TYR A 232 -3.91 -2.28 2.37
CA TYR A 232 -4.83 -1.81 1.35
C TYR A 232 -5.16 -0.33 1.54
N ASN A 233 -5.62 0.07 2.73
CA ASN A 233 -6.03 1.43 3.02
C ASN A 233 -4.87 2.41 2.87
N ARG A 234 -3.70 2.10 3.44
CA ARG A 234 -2.54 2.98 3.34
C ARG A 234 -2.00 3.08 1.91
N ALA A 235 -2.02 1.98 1.16
CA ALA A 235 -1.65 2.01 -0.26
C ALA A 235 -2.61 2.90 -1.06
N GLN A 236 -3.92 2.86 -0.78
CA GLN A 236 -4.92 3.73 -1.40
C GLN A 236 -4.66 5.20 -1.10
N GLU A 237 -4.36 5.54 0.16
CA GLU A 237 -4.04 6.91 0.56
C GLU A 237 -2.79 7.42 -0.17
N ILE A 238 -1.68 6.68 -0.10
CA ILE A 238 -0.44 7.04 -0.81
C ILE A 238 -0.70 7.15 -2.32
N GLY A 239 -1.35 6.16 -2.91
CA GLY A 239 -1.62 6.09 -4.34
C GLY A 239 -2.49 7.23 -4.84
N LYS A 240 -3.47 7.68 -4.06
CA LYS A 240 -4.27 8.88 -4.37
C LYS A 240 -3.38 10.11 -4.49
N GLU A 241 -2.47 10.29 -3.54
CA GLU A 241 -1.63 11.49 -3.45
C GLU A 241 -0.52 11.51 -4.50
N VAL A 242 0.11 10.35 -4.74
CA VAL A 242 1.09 10.16 -5.82
C VAL A 242 0.43 10.44 -7.19
N ARG A 243 -0.79 9.97 -7.41
CA ARG A 243 -1.55 10.20 -8.66
C ARG A 243 -1.87 11.67 -8.88
N ILE A 244 -2.34 12.36 -7.85
CA ILE A 244 -2.65 13.79 -7.87
C ILE A 244 -1.37 14.58 -8.17
N ASN A 245 -0.31 14.34 -7.40
CA ASN A 245 0.96 15.02 -7.57
C ASN A 245 1.59 14.76 -8.94
N GLY A 246 1.53 13.53 -9.43
CA GLY A 246 1.99 13.20 -10.78
C GLY A 246 1.29 14.02 -11.85
N LEU A 247 -0.01 14.30 -11.73
CA LEU A 247 -0.70 15.18 -12.68
C LEU A 247 -0.25 16.65 -12.52
N MET A 248 -0.04 17.12 -11.30
CA MET A 248 0.47 18.49 -11.06
C MET A 248 1.89 18.67 -11.63
N GLU A 249 2.74 17.66 -11.53
CA GLU A 249 4.07 17.66 -12.14
C GLU A 249 3.99 17.78 -13.66
N ASP A 250 3.12 17.02 -14.34
CA ASP A 250 2.94 17.16 -15.80
C ASP A 250 2.49 18.58 -16.17
N LEU A 251 1.57 19.17 -15.41
CA LEU A 251 1.10 20.54 -15.63
C LEU A 251 2.22 21.56 -15.39
N HIS A 252 3.12 21.32 -14.44
CA HIS A 252 4.32 22.12 -14.21
C HIS A 252 5.31 22.00 -15.38
N GLU A 253 5.60 20.79 -15.85
CA GLU A 253 6.49 20.55 -17.00
C GLU A 253 5.96 21.19 -18.29
N GLN A 254 4.64 21.29 -18.44
CA GLN A 254 3.98 21.97 -19.55
C GLN A 254 3.95 23.50 -19.41
N GLY A 255 4.45 24.05 -18.30
CA GLY A 255 4.47 25.48 -18.00
C GLY A 255 3.11 26.06 -17.60
N ILE A 256 2.12 25.21 -17.28
CA ILE A 256 0.80 25.62 -16.79
C ILE A 256 0.89 26.00 -15.31
N LEU A 257 1.59 25.20 -14.50
CA LEU A 257 1.89 25.53 -13.10
C LEU A 257 3.26 26.19 -12.99
N SER A 258 3.41 27.08 -11.99
CA SER A 258 4.69 27.73 -11.70
C SER A 258 5.59 26.86 -10.82
N ASP A 259 6.89 27.15 -10.79
CA ASP A 259 7.84 26.49 -9.88
C ASP A 259 7.41 26.58 -8.41
N LYS A 260 6.80 27.71 -8.00
CA LYS A 260 6.29 27.89 -6.63
C LYS A 260 5.09 27.00 -6.34
N GLN A 261 4.18 26.84 -7.30
CA GLN A 261 3.04 25.93 -7.16
C GLN A 261 3.51 24.48 -7.07
N SER A 262 4.41 24.09 -7.97
CA SER A 262 5.06 22.78 -7.98
C SER A 262 5.80 22.49 -6.66
N TYR A 263 6.46 23.50 -6.08
CA TYR A 263 7.12 23.39 -4.78
C TYR A 263 6.10 23.21 -3.63
N TYR A 264 4.98 23.94 -3.66
CA TYR A 264 3.90 23.82 -2.69
C TYR A 264 3.23 22.44 -2.76
N ASP A 265 2.83 21.97 -3.95
CA ASP A 265 2.16 20.68 -4.14
C ASP A 265 3.04 19.50 -3.71
N MET A 266 4.35 19.60 -3.99
CA MET A 266 5.32 18.63 -3.52
C MET A 266 5.54 18.72 -2.00
N GLY A 267 5.38 19.89 -1.41
CA GLY A 267 5.39 20.10 0.04
C GLY A 267 4.20 19.43 0.72
N LEU A 268 3.00 19.54 0.13
CA LEU A 268 1.81 18.83 0.61
C LEU A 268 2.00 17.32 0.61
N LEU A 269 2.57 16.77 -0.47
CA LEU A 269 2.91 15.35 -0.51
C LEU A 269 3.95 15.01 0.56
N GLY A 270 5.00 15.84 0.68
CA GLY A 270 6.07 15.68 1.66
C GLY A 270 5.57 15.65 3.11
N MET A 271 4.46 16.34 3.43
CA MET A 271 3.85 16.28 4.76
C MET A 271 3.48 14.86 5.17
N MET A 272 3.01 14.00 4.26
CA MET A 272 2.64 12.62 4.58
C MET A 272 3.82 11.73 4.96
N PHE A 273 5.05 12.18 4.68
CA PHE A 273 6.25 11.37 4.78
C PHE A 273 7.34 12.04 5.64
N GLY A 274 7.03 13.16 6.29
CA GLY A 274 8.01 13.96 7.03
C GLY A 274 9.17 14.44 6.14
N ARG A 275 8.89 14.82 4.89
CA ARG A 275 9.89 15.25 3.90
C ARG A 275 9.67 16.67 3.41
N THR A 276 10.77 17.33 3.05
CA THR A 276 10.73 18.60 2.31
C THR A 276 10.33 18.38 0.86
N SER A 277 9.86 19.41 0.18
CA SER A 277 9.49 19.36 -1.24
C SER A 277 10.62 18.83 -2.12
N GLU A 278 11.86 19.25 -1.88
CA GLU A 278 13.03 18.81 -2.66
C GLU A 278 13.35 17.33 -2.43
N SER A 279 13.33 16.90 -1.16
CA SER A 279 13.58 15.49 -0.80
C SER A 279 12.49 14.59 -1.37
N MET A 280 11.23 15.02 -1.29
CA MET A 280 10.09 14.26 -1.81
C MET A 280 10.14 14.12 -3.33
N ARG A 281 10.53 15.18 -4.05
CA ARG A 281 10.73 15.15 -5.50
C ARG A 281 11.81 14.14 -5.91
N CYS A 282 12.94 14.12 -5.19
CA CYS A 282 14.00 13.16 -5.44
C CYS A 282 13.50 11.73 -5.25
N LEU A 283 12.86 11.46 -4.10
CA LEU A 283 12.32 10.16 -3.75
C LEU A 283 11.28 9.66 -4.75
N LEU A 284 10.30 10.49 -5.12
CA LEU A 284 9.32 10.11 -6.15
C LEU A 284 9.99 9.84 -7.50
N GLY A 285 11.00 10.63 -7.87
CA GLY A 285 11.78 10.39 -9.08
C GLY A 285 12.45 9.01 -9.07
N GLU A 286 13.00 8.59 -7.94
CA GLU A 286 13.58 7.25 -7.75
C GLU A 286 12.53 6.13 -7.80
N CYS A 287 11.38 6.33 -7.14
CA CYS A 287 10.26 5.39 -7.21
C CYS A 287 9.77 5.20 -8.65
N LYS A 288 9.60 6.30 -9.41
CA LYS A 288 9.20 6.25 -10.83
C LYS A 288 10.22 5.51 -11.70
N LYS A 289 11.52 5.74 -11.48
CA LYS A 289 12.60 5.09 -12.24
C LYS A 289 12.71 3.60 -11.94
N SER A 290 12.57 3.23 -10.67
CA SER A 290 12.70 1.84 -10.21
C SER A 290 11.41 1.03 -10.33
N GLY A 291 10.26 1.69 -10.40
CA GLY A 291 8.95 1.08 -10.26
C GLY A 291 8.61 0.66 -8.82
N ASN A 292 9.46 0.96 -7.83
CA ASN A 292 9.29 0.56 -6.44
C ASN A 292 8.83 1.72 -5.55
N TYR A 293 7.56 1.69 -5.17
CA TYR A 293 6.88 2.63 -4.30
C TYR A 293 6.72 2.11 -2.86
N LEU A 294 7.19 0.89 -2.54
CA LEU A 294 7.16 0.36 -1.18
C LEU A 294 7.96 1.22 -0.19
N THR A 295 8.96 1.96 -0.68
CA THR A 295 9.70 2.92 0.16
C THR A 295 8.79 3.99 0.76
N LEU A 296 7.75 4.42 0.02
CA LEU A 296 6.78 5.41 0.51
C LEU A 296 6.00 4.88 1.71
N LEU A 297 5.66 3.59 1.70
CA LEU A 297 4.98 2.93 2.81
C LEU A 297 5.81 2.93 4.09
N MET A 298 7.13 2.70 3.97
CA MET A 298 8.04 2.59 5.12
C MET A 298 8.31 3.94 5.81
N ILE A 299 8.15 5.04 5.09
CA ILE A 299 8.35 6.39 5.63
C ILE A 299 7.05 7.16 5.84
N TYR A 300 5.91 6.50 5.68
CA TYR A 300 4.59 7.10 5.87
C TYR A 300 4.40 7.52 7.32
N GLU A 301 3.91 8.74 7.54
CA GLU A 301 3.63 9.32 8.85
C GLU A 301 2.13 9.59 9.02
N ASP A 302 1.49 8.89 9.96
CA ASP A 302 0.07 9.05 10.25
C ASP A 302 -0.28 10.50 10.64
N GLU A 303 0.55 11.15 11.45
CA GLU A 303 0.38 12.55 11.85
C GLU A 303 0.44 13.51 10.65
N GLY A 304 1.38 13.25 9.73
CA GLY A 304 1.55 13.99 8.49
C GLY A 304 0.33 13.89 7.58
N SER A 305 -0.17 12.67 7.38
CA SER A 305 -1.39 12.40 6.61
C SER A 305 -2.64 13.04 7.22
N ASN A 306 -2.80 12.94 8.54
CA ASN A 306 -3.89 13.59 9.26
C ASN A 306 -3.82 15.12 9.14
N SER A 307 -2.62 15.68 9.21
CA SER A 307 -2.40 17.12 9.03
C SER A 307 -2.76 17.59 7.62
N LEU A 308 -2.37 16.81 6.58
CA LEU A 308 -2.74 17.10 5.19
C LEU A 308 -4.26 17.04 4.98
N ARG A 309 -4.94 16.06 5.60
CA ARG A 309 -6.39 15.93 5.55
C ARG A 309 -7.10 17.13 6.19
N ALA A 310 -6.70 17.49 7.42
CA ALA A 310 -7.24 18.64 8.13
C ALA A 310 -6.95 19.97 7.41
N LEU A 311 -5.82 20.08 6.71
CA LEU A 311 -5.55 21.23 5.85
C LEU A 311 -6.55 21.31 4.69
N ARG A 312 -6.82 20.19 4.02
CA ARG A 312 -7.75 20.14 2.88
C ARG A 312 -9.20 20.36 3.29
N GLU A 313 -9.62 19.84 4.43
CA GLU A 313 -10.94 20.11 4.99
C GLU A 313 -11.12 21.61 5.24
N ARG A 314 -10.13 22.27 5.88
CA ARG A 314 -10.14 23.73 6.05
C ARG A 314 -10.20 24.49 4.72
N GLN A 315 -9.41 24.07 3.72
CA GLN A 315 -9.42 24.68 2.39
C GLN A 315 -10.79 24.54 1.68
N LEU A 316 -11.49 23.42 1.89
CA LEU A 316 -12.83 23.21 1.36
C LEU A 316 -13.85 24.10 2.07
N ASP A 317 -13.78 24.22 3.40
CA ASP A 317 -14.68 25.08 4.17
C ASP A 317 -14.53 26.56 3.78
N GLU A 318 -13.30 27.03 3.61
CA GLU A 318 -12.98 28.39 3.19
C GLU A 318 -13.45 28.70 1.76
N THR A 319 -13.40 27.72 0.86
CA THR A 319 -13.89 27.86 -0.53
C THR A 319 -15.39 27.70 -0.68
N SER A 320 -16.05 27.00 0.26
CA SER A 320 -17.51 26.85 0.33
C SER A 320 -18.21 28.07 0.96
N GLY A 321 -17.46 28.91 1.68
CA GLY A 321 -17.97 29.97 2.54
C GLY A 321 -17.73 31.42 2.07
N GLY A 322 -17.38 31.68 0.80
CA GLY A 322 -16.96 33.02 0.36
C GLY A 322 -17.47 33.50 -1.00
N LEU A 323 -18.74 33.92 -1.05
CA LEU A 323 -19.11 35.13 -1.80
C LEU A 323 -19.33 36.22 -0.73
N ILE A 324 -18.28 36.99 -0.45
CA ILE A 324 -18.41 38.37 0.03
C ILE A 324 -18.04 39.25 -1.16
#